data_AF-A0A9J7M0R6-F1
#
_entry.id   AF-A0A9J7M0R6-F1
#
_cell.length_a   1.000
_cell.length_b   1.000
_cell.length_c   1.000
_cell.angle_alpha   90.00
_cell.angle_beta   90.00
_cell.angle_gamma   90.00
#
_symmetry.space_group_name_H-M   'P 1'
#
loop_
_entity.id
_entity.type
_entity.pdbx_description
1 polymer ?
#
loop_
_entity_poly.entity_id
_entity_poly.type
_entity_poly.pdbx_seq_one_letter_code
_entity_poly.pdbx_strand_id
1 'polypeptide(L)'
;MKPFHPLRRFDFVLGNEIAGLNNGLILSKKDAPFLKVWWENYKHFDDNKWNFHSVMEPFRLAFVHPNLIQMEFNTLSRPGWEDWWDMKAMWNEDHLYPWSHVYGVHFIYSYHGEEHNPEDIKHMRGTFGQMARWVYYGQVEFLD
;
A
#
# COMPACT_ATOMS: atom_id res chain seq x y z
N MET A 1 -13.13 2.02 1.80
CA MET A 1 -12.05 2.83 1.22
C MET A 1 -12.65 3.93 0.36
N LYS A 2 -11.98 5.08 0.27
CA LYS A 2 -12.44 6.22 -0.54
C LYS A 2 -11.92 6.12 -1.99
N PRO A 3 -12.63 6.67 -2.98
CA PRO A 3 -12.22 6.59 -4.38
C PRO A 3 -10.96 7.43 -4.65
N PHE A 4 -10.15 7.03 -5.63
CA PHE A 4 -8.92 7.74 -6.03
C PHE A 4 -9.14 9.11 -6.69
N HIS A 5 -10.39 9.57 -6.90
CA HIS A 5 -10.69 10.80 -7.63
C HIS A 5 -9.84 12.02 -7.21
N PRO A 6 -9.62 12.30 -5.91
CA PRO A 6 -8.80 13.44 -5.49
C PRO A 6 -7.33 13.34 -5.92
N LEU A 7 -6.80 12.12 -6.06
CA LEU A 7 -5.40 11.88 -6.43
C LEU A 7 -5.16 11.96 -7.93
N ARG A 8 -6.21 11.85 -8.75
CA ARG A 8 -6.11 11.90 -10.23
C ARG A 8 -5.71 13.26 -10.78
N ARG A 9 -5.62 14.30 -9.93
CA ARG A 9 -5.09 15.62 -10.30
C ARG A 9 -3.57 15.65 -10.45
N PHE A 10 -2.88 14.63 -9.94
CA PHE A 10 -1.44 14.49 -10.01
C PHE A 10 -1.06 13.53 -11.13
N ASP A 11 0.08 13.79 -11.79
CA ASP A 11 0.55 12.94 -12.89
C ASP A 11 1.13 11.61 -12.39
N PHE A 12 1.66 11.56 -11.17
CA PHE A 12 2.22 10.37 -10.54
C PHE A 12 2.07 10.42 -9.02
N VAL A 13 1.61 9.34 -8.40
CA VAL A 13 1.41 9.24 -6.94
C VAL A 13 1.91 7.89 -6.43
N LEU A 14 2.64 7.92 -5.31
CA LEU A 14 3.02 6.75 -4.52
C LEU A 14 2.67 6.95 -3.05
N GLY A 15 2.38 5.85 -2.37
CA GLY A 15 2.29 5.82 -0.91
C GLY A 15 3.67 5.69 -0.27
N ASN A 16 3.81 6.09 0.99
CA ASN A 16 5.00 5.78 1.77
C ASN A 16 5.03 4.31 2.20
N GLU A 17 6.23 3.78 2.40
CA GLU A 17 6.50 2.50 3.03
C GLU A 17 7.24 2.74 4.38
N ILE A 18 7.45 1.69 5.19
CA ILE A 18 8.21 1.77 6.47
C ILE A 18 9.53 2.48 6.29
N ALA A 19 10.21 2.18 5.19
CA ALA A 19 11.32 2.98 4.71
C ALA A 19 11.12 3.20 3.21
N GLY A 20 11.12 4.44 2.73
CA GLY A 20 11.00 4.76 1.31
C GLY A 20 9.56 4.84 0.79
N LEU A 21 9.36 4.47 -0.49
CA LEU A 21 8.05 4.51 -1.16
C LEU A 21 7.52 3.12 -1.44
N ASN A 22 6.20 2.95 -1.29
CA ASN A 22 5.50 1.71 -1.58
C ASN A 22 5.19 1.63 -3.09
N ASN A 23 5.66 0.57 -3.75
CA ASN A 23 5.38 0.30 -5.15
C ASN A 23 4.22 -0.69 -5.39
N GLY A 24 3.57 -1.18 -4.32
CA GLY A 24 2.42 -2.09 -4.41
C GLY A 24 1.18 -1.42 -5.00
N LEU A 25 1.09 -0.08 -4.90
CA LEU A 25 0.04 0.72 -5.52
C LEU A 25 0.63 1.96 -6.20
N ILE A 26 0.62 1.95 -7.53
CA ILE A 26 1.11 3.06 -8.36
C ILE A 26 -0.07 3.71 -9.08
N LEU A 27 -0.31 5.00 -8.82
CA LEU A 27 -1.24 5.80 -9.62
C LEU A 27 -0.44 6.69 -10.58
N SER A 28 -0.56 6.43 -11.87
CA SER A 28 0.19 7.16 -12.90
C SER A 28 -0.72 7.55 -14.05
N LYS A 29 -0.59 8.79 -14.51
CA LYS A 29 -0.99 9.15 -15.86
C LYS A 29 -0.14 8.37 -16.87
N LYS A 30 -0.70 8.10 -18.04
CA LYS A 30 0.08 7.60 -19.17
C LYS A 30 1.28 8.53 -19.42
N ASP A 31 2.46 7.95 -19.62
CA ASP A 31 3.68 8.68 -19.95
C ASP A 31 4.18 9.67 -18.87
N ALA A 32 3.78 9.50 -17.61
CA ALA A 32 4.21 10.35 -16.50
C ALA A 32 5.74 10.47 -16.44
N PRO A 33 6.29 11.70 -16.37
CA PRO A 33 7.74 11.92 -16.39
C PRO A 33 8.49 11.18 -15.27
N PHE A 34 7.93 11.13 -14.06
CA PHE A 34 8.54 10.43 -12.94
C PHE A 34 8.72 8.94 -13.21
N LEU A 35 7.69 8.28 -13.78
CA LEU A 35 7.75 6.86 -14.13
C LEU A 35 8.87 6.58 -15.14
N LYS A 36 9.08 7.48 -16.11
CA LYS A 36 10.17 7.37 -17.09
C LYS A 36 11.53 7.50 -16.40
N VAL A 37 11.71 8.49 -15.54
CA VAL A 37 12.96 8.66 -14.77
C VAL A 37 13.24 7.42 -13.93
N TRP A 38 12.25 6.91 -13.21
CA TRP A 38 12.41 5.71 -12.40
C TRP A 38 12.72 4.49 -13.26
N TRP A 39 12.01 4.29 -14.38
CA TRP A 39 12.27 3.22 -15.34
C TRP A 39 13.70 3.21 -15.86
N GLU A 40 14.26 4.38 -16.23
CA GLU A 40 15.64 4.46 -16.69
C GLU A 40 16.64 3.99 -15.62
N ASN A 41 16.39 4.27 -14.34
CA ASN A 41 17.21 3.75 -13.24
C ASN A 41 16.94 2.26 -12.97
N TYR A 42 15.72 1.79 -13.22
CA TYR A 42 15.29 0.41 -13.00
C TYR A 42 15.84 -0.57 -14.06
N LYS A 43 16.31 -0.09 -15.23
CA LYS A 43 16.95 -0.95 -16.26
C LYS A 43 18.16 -1.72 -15.76
N HIS A 44 18.77 -1.28 -14.67
CA HIS A 44 19.90 -1.93 -14.00
C HIS A 44 19.47 -2.73 -12.77
N PHE A 45 18.24 -3.25 -12.77
CA PHE A 45 17.68 -4.02 -11.66
C PHE A 45 18.58 -5.19 -11.27
N ASP A 46 18.96 -5.22 -9.99
CA ASP A 46 19.61 -6.34 -9.33
C ASP A 46 18.63 -6.98 -8.35
N ASP A 47 18.28 -8.24 -8.61
CA ASP A 47 17.33 -9.01 -7.81
C ASP A 47 17.79 -9.18 -6.36
N ASN A 48 19.12 -9.24 -6.14
CA ASN A 48 19.70 -9.28 -4.79
C ASN A 48 19.50 -7.96 -4.01
N LYS A 49 19.05 -6.91 -4.70
CA LYS A 49 18.81 -5.57 -4.16
C LYS A 49 17.41 -5.08 -4.53
N TRP A 50 16.45 -5.99 -4.64
CA TRP A 50 15.07 -5.66 -5.03
C TRP A 50 14.50 -4.47 -4.24
N ASN A 51 14.73 -4.43 -2.92
CA ASN A 51 14.22 -3.37 -2.04
C ASN A 51 14.85 -2.01 -2.37
N PHE A 52 16.14 -2.00 -2.71
CA PHE A 52 16.79 -0.78 -3.15
C PHE A 52 16.11 -0.22 -4.42
N HIS A 53 15.94 -1.05 -5.45
CA HIS A 53 15.37 -0.60 -6.73
C HIS A 53 13.88 -0.26 -6.65
N SER A 54 13.13 -0.99 -5.82
CA SER A 54 11.66 -0.90 -5.75
C SER A 54 11.15 0.14 -4.76
N VAL A 55 11.92 0.43 -3.71
CA VAL A 55 11.46 1.22 -2.55
C VAL A 55 12.36 2.43 -2.29
N MET A 56 13.67 2.21 -2.23
CA MET A 56 14.63 3.27 -1.87
C MET A 56 14.95 4.19 -3.05
N GLU A 57 15.07 3.63 -4.25
CA GLU A 57 15.39 4.39 -5.45
C GLU A 57 14.28 5.35 -5.88
N PRO A 58 12.99 4.97 -5.95
CA PRO A 58 11.93 5.96 -6.20
C PRO A 58 11.86 7.00 -5.08
N PHE A 59 12.14 6.64 -3.82
CA PHE A 59 12.22 7.61 -2.73
C PHE A 59 13.34 8.63 -2.94
N ARG A 60 14.55 8.18 -3.30
CA ARG A 60 15.68 9.06 -3.66
C ARG A 60 15.32 9.97 -4.83
N LEU A 61 14.72 9.41 -5.89
CA LEU A 61 14.31 10.16 -7.08
C LEU A 61 13.21 11.18 -6.77
N ALA A 62 12.33 10.92 -5.79
CA ALA A 62 11.33 11.88 -5.34
C ALA A 62 11.97 13.14 -4.74
N PHE A 63 13.12 13.04 -4.06
CA PHE A 63 13.86 14.23 -3.59
C PHE A 63 14.62 14.95 -4.70
N VAL A 64 15.06 14.24 -5.73
CA VAL A 64 15.73 14.85 -6.90
C VAL A 64 14.71 15.54 -7.81
N HIS A 65 13.50 14.98 -7.92
CA HIS A 65 12.45 15.45 -8.81
C HIS A 65 11.12 15.66 -8.07
N PRO A 66 11.07 16.53 -7.04
CA PRO A 66 9.91 16.66 -6.15
C PRO A 66 8.66 17.17 -6.88
N ASN A 67 8.82 17.85 -8.01
CA ASN A 67 7.70 18.35 -8.81
C ASN A 67 7.05 17.28 -9.71
N LEU A 68 7.64 16.09 -9.83
CA LEU A 68 7.15 15.05 -10.74
C LEU A 68 6.31 13.98 -10.03
N ILE A 69 6.24 14.00 -8.70
CA ILE A 69 5.57 12.99 -7.88
C ILE A 69 4.81 13.64 -6.73
N GLN A 70 3.62 13.12 -6.44
CA GLN A 70 2.94 13.32 -5.16
C GLN A 70 3.23 12.12 -4.25
N MET A 71 3.76 12.38 -3.06
CA MET A 71 3.89 11.37 -2.01
C MET A 71 2.67 11.43 -1.09
N GLU A 72 1.95 10.32 -0.95
CA GLU A 72 0.84 10.18 -0.02
C GLU A 72 1.31 9.45 1.23
N PHE A 73 1.44 10.21 2.32
CA PHE A 73 2.00 9.70 3.56
C PHE A 73 1.09 8.64 4.18
N ASN A 74 -0.18 8.96 4.45
CA ASN A 74 -1.00 8.18 5.39
C ASN A 74 -2.24 7.53 4.77
N THR A 75 -2.36 7.51 3.44
CA THR A 75 -3.62 7.08 2.80
C THR A 75 -3.48 6.12 1.63
N LEU A 76 -2.25 5.75 1.22
CA LEU A 76 -1.98 4.83 0.10
C LEU A 76 -1.21 3.55 0.46
N SER A 77 -1.02 3.26 1.75
CA SER A 77 -0.36 2.01 2.20
C SER A 77 -0.88 1.51 3.54
N ARG A 78 -1.33 2.41 4.42
CA ARG A 78 -1.92 2.07 5.73
C ARG A 78 -2.60 3.30 6.32
N PRO A 79 -3.55 3.13 7.26
CA PRO A 79 -4.15 4.24 7.98
C PRO A 79 -3.17 4.80 9.03
N GLY A 80 -2.91 6.11 9.01
CA GLY A 80 -2.48 6.85 10.21
C GLY A 80 -0.98 7.12 10.42
N TRP A 81 -0.05 6.21 10.11
CA TRP A 81 1.37 6.30 10.56
C TRP A 81 1.48 6.69 12.04
N GLU A 82 0.94 5.85 12.92
CA GLU A 82 1.00 6.05 14.37
C GLU A 82 2.30 5.48 14.94
N ASP A 83 2.77 4.33 14.45
CA ASP A 83 4.08 3.77 14.79
C ASP A 83 4.72 2.90 13.70
N TRP A 84 5.96 2.44 13.89
CA TRP A 84 6.68 1.61 12.90
C TRP A 84 6.02 0.23 12.66
N TRP A 85 5.12 -0.20 13.53
CA TRP A 85 4.48 -1.51 13.56
C TRP A 85 3.03 -1.50 13.06
N ASP A 86 2.45 -0.36 12.68
CA ASP A 86 1.06 -0.27 12.20
C ASP A 86 0.73 -1.36 11.15
N MET A 87 1.59 -1.56 10.14
CA MET A 87 1.37 -2.56 9.09
C MET A 87 1.32 -3.99 9.64
N LYS A 88 2.08 -4.28 10.70
CA LYS A 88 2.00 -5.56 11.41
C LYS A 88 0.75 -5.62 12.27
N ALA A 89 0.41 -4.52 12.94
CA ALA A 89 -0.75 -4.44 13.83
C ALA A 89 -2.08 -4.65 13.09
N MET A 90 -2.17 -4.32 11.80
CA MET A 90 -3.36 -4.59 10.99
C MET A 90 -3.69 -6.10 10.83
N TRP A 91 -2.73 -6.98 11.11
CA TRP A 91 -2.94 -8.44 11.18
C TRP A 91 -3.47 -8.91 12.55
N ASN A 92 -3.51 -8.05 13.56
CA ASN A 92 -4.00 -8.42 14.89
C ASN A 92 -5.52 -8.62 14.87
N GLU A 93 -5.96 -9.86 15.14
CA GLU A 93 -7.36 -10.24 15.22
C GLU A 93 -8.14 -9.59 16.37
N ASP A 94 -7.45 -9.12 17.41
CA ASP A 94 -8.05 -8.42 18.54
C ASP A 94 -8.16 -6.90 18.34
N HIS A 95 -7.71 -6.37 17.20
CA HIS A 95 -7.75 -4.93 16.93
C HIS A 95 -8.38 -4.55 15.59
N LEU A 96 -9.23 -3.52 15.62
CA LEU A 96 -9.89 -2.96 14.45
C LEU A 96 -9.43 -1.51 14.23
N TYR A 97 -8.66 -1.32 13.15
CA TYR A 97 -8.22 0.01 12.71
C TYR A 97 -9.23 0.60 11.72
N PRO A 98 -9.67 1.86 11.88
CA PRO A 98 -10.53 2.50 10.90
C PRO A 98 -9.83 2.61 9.53
N TRP A 99 -10.39 2.00 8.49
CA TRP A 99 -9.79 1.96 7.14
C TRP A 99 -10.69 2.56 6.05
N SER A 100 -11.92 2.97 6.38
CA SER A 100 -12.85 3.53 5.38
C SER A 100 -12.31 4.81 4.72
N HIS A 101 -11.48 5.57 5.44
CA HIS A 101 -10.93 6.86 5.04
C HIS A 101 -9.66 6.80 4.18
N VAL A 102 -9.04 5.62 4.01
CA VAL A 102 -7.83 5.47 3.16
C VAL A 102 -8.19 5.08 1.72
N TYR A 103 -7.26 5.32 0.79
CA TYR A 103 -7.39 4.93 -0.62
C TYR A 103 -6.93 3.49 -0.87
N GLY A 104 -5.95 3.02 -0.09
CA GLY A 104 -5.38 1.67 -0.22
C GLY A 104 -4.67 1.24 1.05
N VAL A 105 -4.46 -0.07 1.18
CA VAL A 105 -3.75 -0.73 2.28
C VAL A 105 -2.80 -1.77 1.70
N HIS A 106 -1.59 -1.82 2.24
CA HIS A 106 -0.56 -2.81 1.94
C HIS A 106 -0.44 -3.80 3.10
N PHE A 107 -0.75 -5.07 2.81
CA PHE A 107 -0.62 -6.17 3.74
C PHE A 107 0.64 -6.99 3.40
N ILE A 108 1.67 -6.90 4.24
CA ILE A 108 2.92 -7.64 4.05
C ILE A 108 2.73 -9.08 4.56
N TYR A 109 2.74 -10.05 3.65
CA TYR A 109 2.47 -11.46 3.97
C TYR A 109 3.36 -12.00 5.09
N SER A 110 4.66 -11.67 5.10
CA SER A 110 5.61 -12.17 6.10
C SER A 110 5.34 -11.69 7.54
N TYR A 111 4.44 -10.72 7.75
CA TYR A 111 4.00 -10.31 9.09
C TYR A 111 2.92 -11.21 9.67
N HIS A 112 2.26 -11.97 8.81
CA HIS A 112 1.23 -12.94 9.18
C HIS A 112 1.75 -14.37 9.00
N GLY A 113 2.17 -14.71 7.78
CA GLY A 113 2.78 -15.99 7.45
C GLY A 113 1.79 -17.14 7.31
N GLU A 114 0.49 -16.86 7.24
CA GLU A 114 -0.56 -17.87 7.08
C GLU A 114 -1.41 -17.60 5.84
N GLU A 115 -1.85 -18.68 5.20
CA GLU A 115 -2.81 -18.61 4.10
C GLU A 115 -4.23 -18.75 4.63
N HIS A 116 -5.16 -18.02 4.00
CA HIS A 116 -6.58 -18.07 4.32
C HIS A 116 -7.40 -18.48 3.11
N ASN A 117 -8.53 -19.12 3.38
CA ASN A 117 -9.46 -19.59 2.36
C ASN A 117 -10.81 -18.87 2.50
N PRO A 118 -11.75 -19.02 1.56
CA PRO A 118 -13.02 -18.30 1.66
C PRO A 118 -13.83 -18.64 2.93
N GLU A 119 -13.70 -19.85 3.49
CA GLU A 119 -14.48 -20.25 4.67
C GLU A 119 -13.92 -19.67 5.98
N ASP A 120 -12.60 -19.62 6.16
CA ASP A 120 -12.03 -19.06 7.40
C ASP A 120 -12.19 -17.53 7.48
N ILE A 121 -12.08 -16.80 6.36
CA ILE A 121 -12.25 -15.33 6.34
C ILE A 121 -13.66 -14.90 6.80
N LYS A 122 -14.68 -15.76 6.66
CA LYS A 122 -16.06 -15.48 7.12
C LYS A 122 -16.13 -15.15 8.60
N HIS A 123 -15.23 -15.72 9.39
CA HIS A 123 -15.22 -15.59 10.85
C HIS A 123 -13.96 -14.92 11.39
N MET A 124 -12.98 -14.63 10.52
CA MET A 124 -11.70 -14.04 10.93
C MET A 124 -11.86 -12.65 11.56
N ARG A 125 -11.28 -12.42 12.73
CA ARG A 125 -11.44 -11.14 13.44
C ARG A 125 -10.43 -10.10 12.92
N GLY A 126 -10.45 -8.92 13.51
CA GLY A 126 -9.50 -7.84 13.21
C GLY A 126 -9.66 -7.19 11.84
N THR A 127 -8.70 -6.30 11.54
CA THR A 127 -8.77 -5.40 10.38
C THR A 127 -8.61 -6.15 9.07
N PHE A 128 -7.64 -7.06 8.98
CA PHE A 128 -7.46 -7.92 7.80
C PHE A 128 -8.73 -8.74 7.51
N GLY A 129 -9.28 -9.44 8.49
CA GLY A 129 -10.49 -10.25 8.31
C GLY A 129 -11.67 -9.41 7.79
N GLN A 130 -11.90 -8.23 8.38
CA GLN A 130 -12.94 -7.31 7.92
C GLN A 130 -12.74 -6.85 6.46
N MET A 131 -11.51 -6.51 6.08
CA MET A 131 -11.20 -6.11 4.70
C MET A 131 -11.30 -7.29 3.73
N ALA A 132 -10.83 -8.48 4.12
CA ALA A 132 -10.91 -9.69 3.31
C ALA A 132 -12.37 -10.05 3.00
N ARG A 133 -13.26 -10.02 4.00
CA ARG A 133 -14.71 -10.21 3.77
C ARG A 133 -15.31 -9.14 2.87
N TRP A 134 -14.91 -7.88 3.04
CA TRP A 134 -15.43 -6.81 2.20
C TRP A 134 -15.02 -7.00 0.73
N VAL A 135 -13.77 -7.43 0.48
CA VAL A 135 -13.29 -7.71 -0.88
C VAL A 135 -13.94 -8.95 -1.48
N TYR A 136 -14.06 -10.04 -0.70
CA TYR A 136 -14.51 -11.34 -1.22
C TYR A 136 -16.04 -11.46 -1.29
N TYR A 137 -16.76 -10.88 -0.33
CA TYR A 137 -18.21 -11.03 -0.14
C TYR A 137 -18.99 -9.72 -0.16
N GLY A 138 -18.33 -8.56 -0.15
CA GLY A 138 -18.99 -7.26 -0.12
C GLY A 138 -19.59 -6.89 1.25
N GLN A 139 -19.24 -7.59 2.33
CA GLN A 139 -19.73 -7.35 3.69
C GLN A 139 -18.58 -7.24 4.69
N VAL A 140 -18.78 -6.53 5.81
CA VAL A 140 -17.75 -6.34 6.85
C VAL A 140 -18.03 -7.19 8.09
N GLU A 141 -19.28 -7.53 8.29
CA GLU A 141 -19.82 -8.40 9.33
C GLU A 141 -19.38 -9.85 9.13
N PHE A 142 -19.48 -10.66 10.18
CA PHE A 142 -19.30 -12.10 10.04
C PHE A 142 -20.42 -12.72 9.20
N LEU A 143 -20.09 -13.81 8.54
CA LEU A 143 -21.02 -14.59 7.72
C LEU A 143 -21.20 -15.94 8.39
N ASP A 144 -22.44 -16.44 8.41
CA ASP A 144 -22.78 -17.80 8.85
C ASP A 144 -22.59 -18.84 7.72
#